data_AF-A0A0M8WHF8-F1
#
_entry.id   AF-A0A0M8WHF8-F1
#
_cell.length_a   1.000
_cell.length_b   1.000
_cell.length_c   1.000
_cell.angle_alpha   90.00
_cell.angle_beta   90.00
_cell.angle_gamma   90.00
#
_symmetry.space_group_name_H-M   'P 1'
#
loop_
_entity.id
_entity.type
_entity.pdbx_description
1 polymer ?
#
loop_
_entity_poly.entity_id
_entity_poly.type
_entity_poly.pdbx_seq_one_letter_code
_entity_poly.pdbx_strand_id
1 'polypeptide(L)' 'MAEFGRRREALGAFEEAVMICRRLAEMEPSRYLPDLAQSLNRLGGTLAEFGRRREALGAFEEAVMICR' A
#
# COMPACT_ATOMS: atom_id res chain seq x y z
N MET A 1 10.38 18.69 -11.74
CA MET A 1 11.42 17.73 -11.26
C MET A 1 11.25 17.37 -9.78
N ALA A 2 10.98 18.32 -8.87
CA ALA A 2 10.80 18.00 -7.43
C ALA A 2 9.59 17.10 -7.11
N GLU A 3 8.49 17.22 -7.86
CA GLU A 3 7.27 16.43 -7.63
C GLU A 3 7.49 14.92 -7.91
N PHE A 4 8.30 14.59 -8.90
CA PHE A 4 8.65 13.19 -9.23
C PHE A 4 9.56 12.55 -8.18
N GLY A 5 10.48 13.31 -7.58
CA GLY A 5 11.32 12.83 -6.47
C GLY A 5 10.48 12.51 -5.24
N ARG A 6 9.62 13.46 -4.82
CA ARG A 6 8.72 13.28 -3.68
C ARG A 6 7.73 12.13 -3.86
N ARG A 7 7.22 11.91 -5.07
CA ARG A 7 6.34 10.76 -5.37
C ARG A 7 7.07 9.43 -5.29
N ARG A 8 8.35 9.37 -5.67
CA ARG A 8 9.16 8.14 -5.59
C ARG A 8 9.55 7.81 -4.15
N GLU A 9 9.84 8.85 -3.35
CA GLU A 9 10.02 8.71 -1.90
C GLU A 9 8.73 8.24 -1.22
N ALA A 10 7.57 8.80 -1.61
CA ALA A 10 6.28 8.35 -1.11
C ALA A 10 5.98 6.88 -1.45
N LEU A 11 6.33 6.44 -2.66
CA LEU A 11 6.17 5.03 -3.05
C LEU A 11 6.96 4.11 -2.11
N GLY A 12 8.23 4.40 -1.86
CA GLY A 12 9.07 3.61 -0.94
C GLY A 12 8.51 3.59 0.48
N ALA A 13 8.05 4.75 0.98
CA ALA A 13 7.44 4.84 2.30
C ALA A 13 6.15 4.00 2.42
N PHE A 14 5.33 3.94 1.37
CA PHE A 14 4.13 3.09 1.36
C PHE A 14 4.48 1.60 1.25
N GLU A 15 5.50 1.22 0.49
CA GLU A 15 6.00 -0.17 0.44
C GLU A 15 6.51 -0.64 1.82
N GLU A 16 7.27 0.21 2.54
CA GLU A 16 7.70 -0.09 3.91
C GLU A 16 6.53 -0.20 4.88
N ALA A 17 5.55 0.71 4.79
CA ALA A 17 4.35 0.66 5.62
C ALA A 17 3.56 -0.64 5.41
N VAL A 18 3.38 -1.08 4.15
CA VAL A 18 2.73 -2.35 3.82
C VAL A 18 3.51 -3.54 4.42
N MET A 19 4.84 -3.55 4.30
CA MET A 19 5.66 -4.62 4.90
C MET A 19 5.53 -4.69 6.41
N ILE A 20 5.59 -3.55 7.10
CA ILE A 20 5.44 -3.47 8.56
C ILE A 20 4.03 -3.93 8.97
N CYS A 21 2.99 -3.42 8.31
CA CYS A 21 1.62 -3.78 8.62
C CYS A 21 1.33 -5.26 8.36
N ARG A 22 1.90 -5.87 7.31
CA ARG A 22 1.80 -7.32 7.09
C ARG A 22 2.40 -8.10 8.24
N ARG A 23 3.62 -7.76 8.66
CA ARG A 23 4.31 -8.45 9.76
C ARG A 23 3.56 -8.30 11.09
N LEU A 24 2.94 -7.15 11.32
CA LEU A 24 2.11 -6.91 12.50
C LEU A 24 0.77 -7.65 12.41
N ALA A 25 0.17 -7.73 11.22
CA ALA A 25 -1.05 -8.48 10.98
C ALA A 25 -0.86 -10.00 11.12
N GLU A 26 0.35 -10.53 10.92
CA GLU A 26 0.68 -11.93 11.25
C GLU A 26 0.59 -12.20 12.77
N MET A 27 0.86 -11.19 13.61
CA MET A 27 0.81 -11.31 15.07
C MET A 27 -0.57 -10.96 15.64
N GLU A 28 -1.17 -9.87 15.16
CA GLU A 28 -2.46 -9.37 15.66
C GLU A 28 -3.33 -8.88 14.48
N PRO A 29 -3.89 -9.81 13.69
CA PRO A 29 -4.59 -9.49 12.44
C PRO A 29 -5.75 -8.52 12.67
N SER A 30 -6.58 -8.74 13.70
CA SER A 30 -7.74 -7.89 13.98
C SER A 30 -7.40 -6.41 14.24
N ARG A 31 -6.17 -6.11 14.70
CA ARG A 31 -5.73 -4.72 14.93
C ARG A 31 -5.08 -4.09 13.71
N TYR A 32 -4.27 -4.86 12.97
CA TYR A 32 -3.41 -4.32 11.92
C TYR A 32 -3.92 -4.53 10.49
N LEU A 33 -4.89 -5.42 10.27
CA LEU A 33 -5.54 -5.57 8.96
C LEU A 33 -6.15 -4.26 8.42
N PRO A 34 -6.83 -3.42 9.23
CA PRO A 34 -7.32 -2.13 8.74
C PRO A 34 -6.22 -1.18 8.26
N ASP A 35 -5.08 -1.17 8.98
CA ASP A 35 -3.92 -0.31 8.65
C ASP A 35 -3.20 -0.83 7.39
N LEU A 36 -3.13 -2.16 7.24
CA LEU A 36 -2.62 -2.82 6.05
C LEU A 36 -3.47 -2.48 4.81
N ALA A 37 -4.81 -2.57 4.91
CA ALA A 37 -5.71 -2.22 3.82
C ALA A 37 -5.60 -0.74 3.42
N GLN A 38 -5.40 0.16 4.40
CA GLN A 38 -5.18 1.57 4.11
C GLN A 38 -3.85 1.81 3.39
N SER A 39 -2.78 1.16 3.85
CA SER A 39 -1.45 1.26 3.25
C SER A 39 -1.43 0.74 1.81
N LEU A 40 -2.10 -0.38 1.54
CA LEU A 40 -2.27 -0.95 0.20
C LEU A 40 -3.08 -0.02 -0.73
N ASN A 41 -4.13 0.64 -0.23
CA ASN A 41 -4.87 1.65 -1.01
C ASN A 41 -3.98 2.83 -1.41
N ARG A 42 -3.16 3.35 -0.49
CA ARG A 42 -2.23 4.46 -0.76
C ARG A 42 -1.14 4.06 -1.75
N LEU A 43 -0.62 2.83 -1.61
CA LEU A 43 0.35 2.25 -2.52
C LEU A 43 -0.25 2.09 -3.93
N GLY A 44 -1.47 1.57 -4.03
CA GLY A 44 -2.19 1.42 -5.30
C GLY A 44 -2.42 2.75 -6.01
N GLY A 45 -2.82 3.79 -5.28
CA GLY A 45 -2.97 5.14 -5.82
C GLY A 45 -1.66 5.68 -6.40
N THR A 46 -0.57 5.58 -5.64
CA THR A 46 0.76 6.03 -6.06
C THR A 46 1.24 5.27 -7.29
N LEU A 47 1.07 3.94 -7.32
CA LEU A 47 1.42 3.09 -8.47
C LEU A 47 0.64 3.47 -9.72
N ALA A 48 -0.65 3.79 -9.59
CA ALA A 48 -1.48 4.23 -10.70
C ALA A 48 -1.01 5.56 -11.28
N GLU A 49 -0.60 6.52 -10.42
CA GLU A 49 0.00 7.80 -10.85
C GLU A 49 1.32 7.61 -11.62
N PHE A 50 2.11 6.59 -11.28
CA PHE A 50 3.31 6.20 -12.03
C PHE A 50 3.03 5.36 -13.28
N GLY A 51 1.76 5.12 -13.62
CA GLY A 51 1.36 4.30 -14.78
C GLY A 51 1.50 2.79 -14.57
N ARG A 52 1.86 2.34 -13.37
CA ARG A 52 1.99 0.93 -12.96
C ARG A 52 0.61 0.33 -12.63
N ARG A 53 -0.31 0.39 -13.59
CA ARG A 53 -1.74 0.07 -13.37
C ARG A 53 -2.00 -1.37 -12.91
N ARG A 54 -1.20 -2.35 -13.38
CA ARG A 54 -1.35 -3.75 -12.95
C ARG A 54 -1.01 -3.94 -11.48
N GLU A 55 0.05 -3.30 -11.02
CA GLU A 55 0.51 -3.40 -9.64
C GLU A 55 -0.41 -2.61 -8.71
N ALA A 56 -0.93 -1.48 -9.18
CA ALA A 56 -1.99 -0.74 -8.50
C ALA A 56 -3.24 -1.60 -8.27
N LEU A 57 -3.69 -2.31 -9.32
CA LEU A 57 -4.85 -3.20 -9.21
C LEU A 57 -4.63 -4.29 -8.17
N GLY A 58 -3.48 -4.96 -8.19
CA GLY A 58 -3.16 -5.99 -7.19
C GLY A 58 -3.17 -5.46 -5.75
N ALA A 59 -2.65 -4.24 -5.53
CA ALA A 59 -2.70 -3.61 -4.21
C ALA A 59 -4.14 -3.30 -3.77
N PHE A 60 -5.00 -2.83 -4.67
CA PHE A 60 -6.41 -2.59 -4.37
C PHE A 60 -7.18 -3.89 -4.11
N GLU A 61 -6.94 -4.94 -4.89
CA GLU A 61 -7.58 -6.25 -4.71
C GLU A 61 -7.23 -6.84 -3.34
N GLU A 62 -5.96 -6.75 -2.94
CA GLU A 62 -5.53 -7.18 -1.60
C GLU A 62 -6.18 -6.36 -0.49
N ALA A 63 -6.26 -5.03 -0.64
CA ALA A 63 -6.93 -4.16 0.32
C ALA A 63 -8.42 -4.53 0.49
N VAL A 64 -9.10 -4.83 -0.62
CA VAL A 64 -10.51 -5.27 -0.61
C VAL A 64 -10.66 -6.64 0.05
N MET A 65 -9.74 -7.58 -0.22
CA MET A 65 -9.76 -8.89 0.43
C MET A 65 -9.59 -8.79 1.95
N ILE A 66 -8.80 -7.82 2.43
CA ILE A 66 -8.59 -7.61 3.86
C ILE A 66 -9.81 -6.96 4.55
N CYS A 67 -10.54 -6.08 3.85
CA CYS A 67 -11.73 -5.43 4.38
C CYS A 67 -13.02 -6.26 4.26
N ARG A 68 -12.96 -7.45 3.66
CA ARG A 68 -14.11 -8.32 3.39
C ARG A 68 -14.38 -9.29 4.53
#